data_AF-A0A822YM20-F1
#
_entry.id   AF-A0A822YM20-F1
#
_cell.length_a   1.000
_cell.length_b   1.000
_cell.length_c   1.000
_cell.angle_alpha   90.00
_cell.angle_beta   90.00
_cell.angle_gamma   90.00
#
_symmetry.space_group_name_H-M   'P 1'
#
loop_
_entity.id
_entity.type
_entity.pdbx_description
1 polymer ?
#
loop_
_entity_poly.entity_id
_entity_poly.type
_entity_poly.pdbx_seq_one_letter_code
_entity_poly.pdbx_strand_id
1 'polypeptide(L)'
;MGTASFVCSTKFLLLALVVSAVPVAFIISLERSKSSTHVYEYHGLGWLRESGKWDDANRRFLVSNLEGGIGQIPVPEDHASGTVLQEQTVVRDADLAGNASLGIVVDPPRNRLLVAISDLIGNRYTALAAYDLTSWNRLFLTQLSGKGQSVDLVSSSVRS
;
A
#
# COMPACT_ATOMS: atom_id res chain seq x y z
N MET A 1 -1.84 41.68 15.66
CA MET A 1 -1.49 41.53 14.22
C MET A 1 0.02 41.56 14.09
N GLY A 2 0.67 40.46 13.67
CA GLY A 2 2.12 40.46 13.41
C GLY A 2 2.85 39.16 13.77
N THR A 3 2.48 38.02 13.18
CA THR A 3 3.25 36.76 13.34
C THR A 3 3.47 36.00 12.03
N ALA A 4 2.72 36.30 10.97
CA ALA A 4 2.80 35.56 9.70
C ALA A 4 4.09 35.86 8.89
N SER A 5 4.70 37.04 9.04
CA SER A 5 5.81 37.46 8.17
C SER A 5 7.17 36.83 8.51
N PHE A 6 7.39 36.39 9.76
CA PHE A 6 8.65 35.78 10.18
C PHE A 6 8.80 34.31 9.75
N VAL A 7 7.69 33.57 9.67
CA VAL A 7 7.66 32.14 9.33
C VAL A 7 7.89 31.90 7.82
N CYS A 8 7.74 32.95 7.00
CA CYS A 8 7.89 32.89 5.54
C CYS A 8 9.12 33.66 5.03
N SER A 9 10.08 33.99 5.89
CA SER A 9 11.36 34.57 5.45
C SER A 9 12.25 33.49 4.84
N THR A 10 12.89 33.77 3.71
CA THR A 10 13.83 32.84 3.05
C THR A 10 14.89 32.32 4.01
N LYS A 11 15.39 33.16 4.93
CA LYS A 11 16.38 32.76 5.94
C LYS A 11 15.83 31.75 6.95
N PHE A 12 14.57 31.92 7.36
CA PHE A 12 13.90 30.99 8.26
C PHE A 12 13.60 29.66 7.57
N LEU A 13 13.11 29.69 6.32
CA LEU A 13 12.87 28.47 5.53
C LEU A 13 14.17 27.70 5.28
N LEU A 14 15.27 28.38 4.95
CA LEU A 14 16.58 27.74 4.81
C LEU A 14 17.05 27.14 6.13
N LEU A 15 16.90 27.84 7.25
CA LEU A 15 17.23 27.30 8.56
C LEU A 15 16.38 26.07 8.90
N ALA A 16 15.07 26.12 8.67
CA ALA A 16 14.17 25.00 8.91
C ALA A 16 14.53 23.77 8.04
N LEU A 17 14.93 24.00 6.78
CA LEU A 17 15.41 22.95 5.87
C LEU A 17 16.72 22.31 6.36
N VAL A 18 17.68 23.12 6.84
CA VAL A 18 18.93 22.58 7.39
C VAL A 18 18.68 21.81 8.68
N VAL A 19 17.82 22.33 9.56
CA VAL A 19 17.46 21.66 10.82
C VAL A 19 16.69 20.37 10.55
N SER A 20 15.78 20.34 9.56
CA SER A 20 15.06 19.12 9.18
C SER A 20 15.92 18.07 8.50
N ALA A 21 17.08 18.45 7.95
CA ALA A 21 18.03 17.49 7.37
C ALA A 21 18.56 16.49 8.41
N VAL A 22 18.67 16.88 9.69
CA VAL A 22 19.15 15.99 10.76
C VAL A 22 18.22 14.80 11.00
N PRO A 23 16.92 14.97 11.31
CA PRO A 23 16.01 13.83 11.47
C PRO A 23 15.84 13.03 10.17
N VAL A 24 15.84 13.68 9.00
CA VAL A 24 15.77 12.98 7.70
C VAL A 24 16.99 12.09 7.49
N ALA A 25 18.20 12.61 7.70
CA ALA A 25 19.44 11.83 7.59
C ALA A 25 19.47 10.68 8.60
N PHE A 26 18.98 10.90 9.81
CA PHE A 26 18.87 9.86 10.83
C PHE A 26 17.94 8.72 10.39
N ILE A 27 16.75 9.04 9.87
CA ILE A 27 15.82 8.03 9.31
C ILE A 27 16.48 7.27 8.15
N ILE A 28 17.12 7.97 7.21
CA ILE A 28 17.82 7.32 6.08
C ILE A 28 18.92 6.38 6.58
N SER A 29 19.66 6.76 7.62
CA SER A 29 20.69 5.92 8.22
C SER A 29 20.10 4.65 8.83
N LEU A 30 18.97 4.75 9.53
CA LEU A 30 18.27 3.60 10.10
C LEU A 30 17.76 2.64 9.01
N GLU A 31 17.10 3.17 7.98
CA GLU A 31 16.56 2.39 6.86
C GLU A 31 17.65 1.72 6.00
N ARG A 32 18.87 2.27 5.99
CA ARG A 32 20.03 1.70 5.27
C ARG A 32 20.93 0.83 6.14
N SER A 33 20.74 0.84 7.46
CA SER A 33 21.58 0.06 8.36
C SER A 33 21.41 -1.43 8.06
N LYS A 34 22.52 -2.16 8.02
CA LYS A 34 22.48 -3.60 7.71
C LYS A 34 21.75 -4.30 8.83
N SER A 35 20.58 -4.86 8.53
CA SER A 35 19.84 -5.65 9.51
C SER A 35 20.64 -6.89 9.90
N SER A 36 20.57 -7.27 11.17
CA SER A 36 21.06 -8.55 11.67
C SER A 36 20.09 -9.70 11.39
N THR A 37 18.86 -9.40 10.94
CA THR A 37 17.85 -10.39 10.57
C THR A 37 17.92 -10.74 9.08
N HIS A 38 17.27 -11.84 8.71
CA HIS A 38 17.11 -12.22 7.32
C HIS A 38 16.20 -11.22 6.60
N VAL A 39 16.70 -10.62 5.51
CA VAL A 39 16.00 -9.61 4.70
C VAL A 39 15.94 -10.08 3.26
N TYR A 40 14.77 -9.93 2.65
CA TYR A 40 14.59 -10.13 1.21
C TYR A 40 14.71 -8.79 0.50
N GLU A 41 15.79 -8.63 -0.27
CA GLU A 41 15.96 -7.46 -1.13
C GLU A 41 15.20 -7.68 -2.44
N TYR A 42 14.52 -6.65 -2.93
CA TYR A 42 13.80 -6.73 -4.19
C TYR A 42 13.77 -5.38 -4.92
N HIS A 43 13.59 -5.43 -6.23
CA HIS A 43 13.33 -4.25 -7.05
C HIS A 43 11.83 -4.04 -7.23
N GLY A 44 11.36 -2.85 -6.87
CA GLY A 44 9.99 -2.41 -7.08
C GLY A 44 9.79 -1.71 -8.43
N LEU A 45 8.54 -1.68 -8.88
CA LEU A 45 8.07 -1.01 -10.11
C LEU A 45 7.35 0.33 -9.84
N GLY A 46 6.96 0.61 -8.59
CA GLY A 46 6.28 1.84 -8.15
C GLY A 46 7.16 2.75 -7.28
N TRP A 47 6.61 3.87 -6.81
CA TRP A 47 7.30 4.82 -5.94
C TRP A 47 7.12 4.46 -4.47
N LEU A 48 5.90 4.10 -4.04
CA LEU A 48 5.58 3.89 -2.63
C LEU A 48 4.73 2.63 -2.42
N ARG A 49 5.29 1.68 -1.66
CA ARG A 49 4.53 0.54 -1.12
C ARG A 49 3.84 1.01 0.13
N GLU A 50 2.55 0.82 0.18
CA GLU A 50 1.75 1.19 1.34
C GLU A 50 1.72 0.03 2.36
N SER A 51 1.61 -1.21 1.90
CA SER A 51 1.58 -2.38 2.78
C SER A 51 2.17 -3.61 2.11
N GLY A 52 2.68 -4.53 2.95
CA GLY A 52 3.14 -5.85 2.54
C GLY A 52 2.48 -6.96 3.38
N LYS A 53 2.21 -8.10 2.77
CA LYS A 53 1.72 -9.33 3.43
C LYS A 53 2.42 -10.56 2.85
N TRP A 54 2.64 -11.56 3.71
CA TRP A 54 3.16 -12.87 3.30
C TRP A 54 2.01 -13.78 2.88
N ASP A 55 2.11 -14.36 1.68
CA ASP A 55 1.24 -15.43 1.18
C ASP A 55 2.02 -16.75 1.26
N ASP A 56 1.79 -17.47 2.37
CA ASP A 56 2.53 -18.68 2.72
C ASP A 56 2.31 -19.82 1.73
N ALA A 57 1.07 -20.01 1.27
CA ALA A 57 0.69 -21.09 0.37
C ALA A 57 1.40 -21.01 -0.98
N ASN A 58 1.69 -19.79 -1.45
CA ASN A 58 2.36 -19.55 -2.74
C ASN A 58 3.79 -19.02 -2.57
N ARG A 59 4.32 -19.00 -1.35
CA ARG A 59 5.65 -18.48 -0.99
C ARG A 59 6.02 -17.16 -1.67
N ARG A 60 5.19 -16.14 -1.47
CA ARG A 60 5.41 -14.82 -2.07
C ARG A 60 4.99 -13.70 -1.14
N PHE A 61 5.65 -12.55 -1.27
CA PHE A 61 5.12 -11.32 -0.70
C PHE A 61 4.11 -10.70 -1.64
N LEU A 62 3.05 -10.14 -1.09
CA LEU A 62 2.08 -9.30 -1.79
C LEU A 62 2.22 -7.88 -1.27
N VAL A 63 2.28 -6.93 -2.19
CA VAL A 63 2.49 -5.51 -1.87
C VAL A 63 1.40 -4.65 -2.48
N SER A 64 0.86 -3.74 -1.69
CA SER A 64 -0.06 -2.69 -2.15
C SER A 64 0.72 -1.43 -2.49
N ASN A 65 0.30 -0.76 -3.55
CA ASN A 65 0.97 0.42 -4.09
C ASN A 65 0.11 1.68 -3.92
N LEU A 66 0.74 2.79 -3.55
CA LEU A 66 0.07 4.09 -3.44
C LEU A 66 -0.46 4.57 -4.79
N GLU A 67 0.20 4.18 -5.88
CA GLU A 67 -0.24 4.45 -7.26
C GLU A 67 -1.39 3.53 -7.69
N GLY A 68 -1.78 2.58 -6.84
CA GLY A 68 -2.81 1.58 -7.03
C GLY A 68 -2.29 0.19 -7.42
N GLY A 69 -3.17 -0.80 -7.37
CA GLY A 69 -2.85 -2.16 -7.81
C GLY A 69 -1.99 -2.93 -6.82
N ILE A 70 -1.70 -4.18 -7.18
CA ILE A 70 -0.99 -5.16 -6.34
C ILE A 70 0.23 -5.69 -7.08
N GLY A 71 1.36 -5.71 -6.39
CA GLY A 71 2.56 -6.44 -6.78
C GLY A 71 2.67 -7.77 -6.05
N GLN A 72 3.31 -8.75 -6.68
CA GLN A 72 3.79 -9.96 -6.03
C GLN A 72 5.32 -10.02 -6.13
N ILE A 73 5.96 -10.59 -5.12
CA ILE A 73 7.39 -10.84 -5.07
C ILE A 73 7.57 -12.33 -4.72
N PRO A 74 7.73 -13.20 -5.72
CA PRO A 74 7.92 -14.64 -5.50
C PRO A 74 9.25 -14.90 -4.79
N VAL A 75 9.26 -15.82 -3.83
CA VAL A 75 10.48 -16.27 -3.13
C VAL A 75 10.76 -17.72 -3.50
N PRO A 76 11.78 -17.99 -4.34
CA PRO A 76 12.17 -19.34 -4.73
C PRO A 76 12.56 -20.20 -3.52
N GLU A 77 12.42 -21.52 -3.64
CA GLU A 77 12.78 -22.45 -2.57
C GLU A 77 14.27 -22.45 -2.25
N ASP A 78 15.07 -22.28 -3.30
CA ASP A 78 16.52 -22.24 -3.32
C ASP A 78 17.06 -20.80 -3.23
N HIS A 79 16.30 -19.88 -2.61
CA HIS A 79 16.71 -18.49 -2.48
C HIS A 79 18.07 -18.35 -1.79
N ALA A 80 19.08 -17.97 -2.58
CA ALA A 80 20.42 -17.70 -2.10
C ALA A 80 20.52 -16.29 -1.52
N SER A 81 21.08 -16.19 -0.31
CA SER A 81 21.39 -14.91 0.34
C SER A 81 22.14 -13.96 -0.59
N GLY A 82 21.61 -12.75 -0.77
CA GLY A 82 22.16 -11.72 -1.65
C GLY A 82 21.59 -11.71 -3.07
N THR A 83 20.65 -12.62 -3.38
CA THR A 83 19.88 -12.54 -4.63
C THR A 83 18.79 -11.49 -4.50
N VAL A 84 18.77 -10.50 -5.39
CA VAL A 84 17.72 -9.48 -5.40
C VAL A 84 16.50 -9.99 -6.17
N LEU A 85 15.35 -10.04 -5.50
CA LEU A 85 14.07 -10.47 -6.08
C LEU A 85 13.48 -9.39 -6.99
N GLN A 86 12.48 -9.77 -7.79
CA GLN A 86 11.79 -8.86 -8.70
C GLN A 86 10.30 -8.82 -8.35
N GLU A 87 9.77 -7.61 -8.17
CA GLU A 87 8.33 -7.41 -8.07
C GLU A 87 7.67 -7.54 -9.44
N GLN A 88 6.51 -8.18 -9.48
CA GLN A 88 5.68 -8.31 -10.67
C GLN A 88 4.29 -7.75 -10.36
N THR A 89 3.79 -6.83 -11.18
CA THR A 89 2.42 -6.36 -11.05
C THR A 89 1.45 -7.46 -11.45
N VAL A 90 0.51 -7.79 -10.56
CA VAL A 90 -0.50 -8.84 -10.77
C VAL A 90 -1.92 -8.30 -10.87
N VAL A 91 -2.18 -7.15 -10.25
CA VAL A 91 -3.49 -6.49 -10.33
C VAL A 91 -3.27 -5.03 -10.73
N ARG A 92 -3.95 -4.60 -11.80
CA ARG A 92 -3.97 -3.22 -12.26
C ARG A 92 -5.25 -2.94 -13.06
N ASP A 93 -6.36 -2.85 -12.34
CA ASP A 93 -7.67 -2.67 -12.98
C ASP A 93 -7.82 -1.27 -13.60
N ALA A 94 -8.23 -1.21 -14.87
CA ALA A 94 -8.36 0.06 -15.59
C ALA A 94 -9.46 0.97 -15.01
N ASP A 95 -10.54 0.39 -14.49
CA ASP A 95 -11.65 1.11 -13.86
C ASP A 95 -11.31 1.67 -12.47
N LEU A 96 -10.17 1.28 -11.91
CA LEU A 96 -9.60 1.82 -10.66
C LEU A 96 -8.37 2.71 -10.90
N ALA A 97 -8.06 3.04 -12.15
CA ALA A 97 -6.95 3.94 -12.47
C ALA A 97 -7.12 5.30 -11.78
N GLY A 98 -6.08 5.70 -11.02
CA GLY A 98 -6.06 6.92 -10.21
C GLY A 98 -6.41 6.70 -8.74
N ASN A 99 -6.94 5.53 -8.36
CA ASN A 99 -7.10 5.14 -6.96
C ASN A 99 -5.81 4.49 -6.41
N ALA A 100 -5.59 4.67 -5.10
CA ALA A 100 -4.54 4.00 -4.36
C ALA A 100 -5.02 2.65 -3.80
N SER A 101 -4.09 1.75 -3.52
CA SER A 101 -4.35 0.54 -2.74
C SER A 101 -3.76 0.74 -1.33
N LEU A 102 -4.61 1.05 -0.35
CA LEU A 102 -4.23 1.45 1.00
C LEU A 102 -4.62 0.41 2.05
N GLY A 103 -4.04 -0.78 1.92
CA GLY A 103 -4.23 -1.87 2.85
C GLY A 103 -4.68 -3.14 2.16
N ILE A 104 -4.08 -4.25 2.58
CA ILE A 104 -4.36 -5.58 2.07
C ILE A 104 -4.40 -6.61 3.18
N VAL A 105 -5.23 -7.64 2.99
CA VAL A 105 -5.26 -8.83 3.84
C VAL A 105 -5.43 -10.08 2.98
N VAL A 106 -4.57 -11.07 3.25
CA VAL A 106 -4.68 -12.41 2.68
C VAL A 106 -5.72 -13.18 3.49
N ASP A 107 -6.69 -13.80 2.81
CA ASP A 107 -7.73 -14.67 3.40
C ASP A 107 -7.52 -16.10 2.88
N PRO A 108 -6.59 -16.88 3.49
CA PRO A 108 -6.25 -18.23 3.02
C PRO A 108 -7.44 -19.19 2.94
N PRO A 109 -8.38 -19.24 3.91
CA PRO A 109 -9.53 -20.13 3.85
C PRO A 109 -10.41 -19.94 2.61
N ARG A 110 -10.37 -18.76 1.98
CA ARG A 110 -11.16 -18.43 0.78
C ARG A 110 -10.30 -18.18 -0.45
N ASN A 111 -9.00 -18.49 -0.40
CA ASN A 111 -8.03 -18.28 -1.47
C ASN A 111 -8.10 -16.89 -2.12
N ARG A 112 -8.25 -15.83 -1.31
CA ARG A 112 -8.46 -14.47 -1.83
C ARG A 112 -7.62 -13.42 -1.12
N LEU A 113 -7.33 -12.36 -1.85
CA LEU A 113 -6.76 -11.12 -1.35
C LEU A 113 -7.85 -10.06 -1.26
N LEU A 114 -8.04 -9.45 -0.10
CA LEU A 114 -8.88 -8.26 0.05
C LEU A 114 -8.01 -7.02 -0.04
N VAL A 115 -8.47 -6.00 -0.76
CA VAL A 115 -7.74 -4.76 -1.03
C VAL A 115 -8.64 -3.57 -0.75
N ALA A 116 -8.17 -2.68 0.13
CA ALA A 116 -8.79 -1.38 0.34
C ALA A 116 -8.35 -0.42 -0.78
N ILE A 117 -9.30 -0.02 -1.62
CA ILE A 117 -9.10 0.91 -2.71
C ILE A 117 -9.52 2.29 -2.23
N SER A 118 -8.61 3.26 -2.26
CA SER A 118 -8.86 4.60 -1.73
C SER A 118 -8.75 5.66 -2.81
N ASP A 119 -9.64 6.64 -2.75
CA ASP A 119 -9.50 7.88 -3.49
C ASP A 119 -8.75 8.91 -2.64
N LEU A 120 -7.47 9.10 -2.93
CA LEU A 120 -6.62 10.03 -2.19
C LEU A 120 -6.83 11.50 -2.59
N ILE A 121 -7.27 11.75 -3.82
CA ILE A 121 -7.32 13.10 -4.41
C ILE A 121 -8.77 13.64 -4.42
N GLY A 122 -9.78 12.80 -4.19
CA GLY A 122 -11.18 13.21 -4.07
C GLY A 122 -11.93 13.25 -5.41
N ASN A 123 -11.40 12.61 -6.45
CA ASN A 123 -11.98 12.61 -7.81
C ASN A 123 -12.66 11.29 -8.18
N ARG A 124 -12.65 10.30 -7.29
CA ARG A 124 -13.07 8.91 -7.50
C ARG A 124 -13.89 8.44 -6.30
N TYR A 125 -13.99 7.13 -6.14
CA TYR A 125 -14.66 6.50 -5.02
C TYR A 125 -13.70 5.58 -4.27
N THR A 126 -13.96 5.40 -2.99
CA THR A 126 -13.31 4.38 -2.17
C THR A 126 -14.08 3.07 -2.29
N ALA A 127 -13.40 1.94 -2.29
CA ALA A 127 -14.00 0.62 -2.41
C ALA A 127 -13.23 -0.45 -1.65
N LEU A 128 -13.88 -1.58 -1.44
CA LEU A 128 -13.24 -2.84 -1.07
C LEU A 128 -13.31 -3.78 -2.27
N ALA A 129 -12.16 -4.27 -2.70
CA ALA A 129 -12.05 -5.27 -3.75
C ALA A 129 -11.59 -6.61 -3.17
N ALA A 130 -11.96 -7.70 -3.82
CA ALA A 130 -11.37 -9.01 -3.56
C ALA A 130 -10.87 -9.63 -4.87
N TYR A 131 -9.74 -10.31 -4.80
CA TYR A 131 -9.11 -10.99 -5.93
C TYR A 131 -8.81 -12.44 -5.57
N ASP A 132 -9.02 -13.35 -6.51
CA ASP A 132 -8.58 -14.74 -6.37
C ASP A 132 -7.05 -14.81 -6.40
N LEU A 133 -6.43 -15.50 -5.44
CA LEU A 133 -4.96 -15.53 -5.31
C LEU A 133 -4.28 -16.35 -6.41
N THR A 134 -5.00 -17.23 -7.11
CA THR A 134 -4.42 -18.08 -8.15
C THR A 134 -4.47 -17.40 -9.51
N SER A 135 -5.61 -16.84 -9.87
CA SER A 135 -5.88 -16.25 -11.18
C SER A 135 -5.78 -14.73 -11.23
N TRP A 136 -5.74 -14.06 -10.07
CA TRP A 136 -5.83 -12.60 -9.93
C TRP A 136 -7.13 -11.98 -10.47
N ASN A 137 -8.12 -12.81 -10.79
CA ASN A 137 -9.43 -12.33 -11.19
C ASN A 137 -10.12 -11.63 -10.03
N ARG A 138 -10.73 -10.47 -10.32
CA ARG A 138 -11.53 -9.74 -9.34
C ARG A 138 -12.81 -10.51 -9.04
N LEU A 139 -12.95 -10.93 -7.79
CA LEU A 139 -14.12 -11.66 -7.27
C LEU A 139 -15.29 -10.72 -7.00
N PHE A 140 -15.01 -9.57 -6.38
CA PHE A 140 -15.99 -8.51 -6.21
C PHE A 140 -15.31 -7.15 -6.06
N LEU A 141 -16.11 -6.12 -6.27
CA LEU A 141 -15.77 -4.73 -5.97
C LEU A 141 -16.99 -4.08 -5.34
N THR A 142 -16.86 -3.59 -4.12
CA THR A 142 -17.93 -2.91 -3.39
C THR A 142 -17.48 -1.51 -3.07
N GLN A 143 -18.13 -0.54 -3.69
CA GLN A 143 -17.92 0.87 -3.36
C GLN A 143 -18.32 1.09 -1.89
N LEU A 144 -17.41 1.69 -1.13
CA LEU A 144 -17.69 2.19 0.21
C LEU A 144 -18.28 3.59 0.04
N SER A 145 -19.44 3.84 0.63
CA SER A 145 -20.21 5.07 0.42
C SER A 145 -19.34 6.33 0.51
N GLY A 146 -19.33 7.11 -0.58
CA GLY A 146 -18.70 8.44 -0.64
C GLY A 146 -19.65 9.52 -0.13
N LYS A 147 -19.13 10.45 0.67
CA LYS A 147 -19.76 11.66 1.25
C LYS A 147 -21.31 11.66 1.28
N GLY A 148 -21.89 11.10 2.35
CA GLY A 148 -23.28 11.39 2.74
C GLY A 148 -24.22 10.20 2.96
N GLN A 149 -23.76 8.95 2.88
CA GLN A 149 -24.61 7.81 3.19
C GLN A 149 -23.99 6.92 4.27
N SER A 150 -24.61 6.91 5.45
CA SER A 150 -24.41 5.87 6.46
C SER A 150 -24.91 4.54 5.90
N VAL A 151 -24.04 3.53 5.88
CA VAL A 151 -24.44 2.17 5.53
C VAL A 151 -24.97 1.50 6.80
N ASP A 152 -26.28 1.35 6.91
CA ASP A 152 -26.90 0.54 7.96
C ASP A 152 -26.69 -0.95 7.64
N LEU A 153 -25.58 -1.50 8.13
CA LEU A 153 -25.26 -2.92 8.03
C LEU A 153 -25.95 -3.76 9.12
N VAL A 154 -27.24 -3.57 9.39
CA VAL A 154 -28.06 -4.56 10.15
C VAL A 154 -29.54 -4.40 9.78
N SER A 155 -30.02 -5.03 8.71
CA SER A 155 -31.42 -5.51 8.63
C SER A 155 -31.66 -6.37 7.38
N SER A 156 -31.12 -7.59 7.37
CA SER A 156 -31.70 -8.68 6.58
C SER A 156 -31.32 -10.04 7.18
N SER A 157 -31.60 -10.18 8.47
CA SER A 157 -31.87 -11.48 9.06
C SER A 157 -33.17 -11.34 9.84
N VAL A 158 -34.04 -12.35 9.72
CA VAL A 158 -35.40 -12.45 10.27
C VAL A 158 -36.52 -11.92 9.34
N ARG A 159 -36.92 -12.76 8.38
CA ARG A 159 -38.15 -13.54 8.54
C ARG A 159 -38.25 -14.67 7.50
N SER A 160 -38.27 -15.90 8.02
CA SER A 160 -38.92 -17.08 7.45
C SER A 160 -40.40 -16.82 7.22
#